data_AF-A8WJL2-F1
#
_entry.id   AF-A8WJL2-F1
#
_cell.length_a   1.000
_cell.length_b   1.000
_cell.length_c   1.000
_cell.angle_alpha   90.00
_cell.angle_beta   90.00
_cell.angle_gamma   90.00
#
_symmetry.space_group_name_H-M   'P 1'
#
loop_
_entity.id
_entity.type
_entity.pdbx_description
1 polymer ?
#
loop_
_entity_poly.entity_id
_entity_poly.type
_entity_poly.pdbx_seq_one_letter_code
_entity_poly.pdbx_strand_id
1 'polypeptide(L)'
;MMFAMFLLFFKHGKADKKYLVMFLFFRTNILRFLSTKSKKQEKTDDKWTADRKKVWWKAKKNLSSTFLISESQNLRISESQNLRISKSQNLGRTESQNLRILEVQNLRISESQNLGRSESQNLRTLENLRISESQNLRISESQNLRISESQNLRISESQNLRISESQNLRISESQNLRISESQNLRISESQNLRISESQNLRISESQNLRISESQNLRISESQSLRISESQNLRISESQNLRISESKNLRIYESKNLRI
;
A
#
# COMPACT_ATOMS: atom_id res chain seq x y z
N MET A 1 -5.14 -11.19 -39.27
CA MET A 1 -4.99 -9.84 -39.85
C MET A 1 -5.20 -8.72 -38.82
N MET A 2 -6.31 -8.71 -38.05
CA MET A 2 -6.56 -7.68 -37.02
C MET A 2 -5.52 -7.59 -35.88
N PHE A 3 -4.90 -8.70 -35.48
CA PHE A 3 -3.89 -8.71 -34.42
C PHE A 3 -2.56 -8.02 -34.84
N ALA A 4 -2.25 -8.03 -36.14
CA ALA A 4 -1.06 -7.38 -36.70
C ALA A 4 -1.26 -5.87 -36.89
N MET A 5 -2.47 -5.42 -37.27
CA MET A 5 -2.83 -3.99 -37.28
C MET A 5 -2.78 -3.36 -35.88
N PHE A 6 -3.06 -4.14 -34.83
CA PHE A 6 -3.05 -3.68 -33.45
C PHE A 6 -1.63 -3.40 -32.91
N LEU A 7 -0.62 -4.17 -33.36
CA LEU A 7 0.79 -3.95 -32.99
C LEU A 7 1.42 -2.73 -33.68
N LEU A 8 0.96 -2.39 -34.89
CA LEU A 8 1.44 -1.21 -35.62
C LEU A 8 0.93 0.11 -35.01
N PHE A 9 -0.26 0.13 -34.42
CA PHE A 9 -0.84 1.34 -33.81
C PHE A 9 -0.18 1.74 -32.49
N PHE A 10 0.44 0.80 -31.77
CA PHE A 10 1.12 1.07 -30.49
C PHE A 10 2.48 1.77 -30.66
N LYS A 11 3.03 1.84 -31.88
CA LYS A 11 4.32 2.49 -32.16
C LYS A 11 4.23 4.01 -32.21
N HIS A 12 3.02 4.58 -32.26
CA HIS A 12 2.78 6.02 -32.22
C HIS A 12 1.91 6.39 -31.01
N GLY A 13 2.57 6.75 -29.91
CA GLY A 13 1.98 6.99 -28.60
C GLY A 13 1.09 8.22 -28.49
N LYS A 14 -0.19 8.09 -28.86
CA LYS A 14 -1.28 8.93 -28.33
C LYS A 14 -2.52 8.05 -28.06
N ALA A 15 -2.71 7.66 -26.81
CA ALA A 15 -3.88 6.91 -26.38
C ALA A 15 -5.05 7.87 -26.13
N ASP A 16 -5.86 8.12 -27.16
CA ASP A 16 -7.14 8.83 -27.03
C ASP A 16 -8.19 7.96 -26.32
N LYS A 17 -9.04 8.58 -25.49
CA LYS A 17 -10.11 7.92 -24.69
C LYS A 17 -11.04 7.02 -25.51
N LYS A 18 -11.15 7.24 -26.84
CA LYS A 18 -11.97 6.43 -27.76
C LYS A 18 -11.43 5.01 -27.99
N TYR A 19 -10.12 4.80 -27.95
CA TYR A 19 -9.50 3.48 -28.23
C TYR A 19 -9.54 2.54 -27.01
N LEU A 20 -9.76 3.09 -25.82
CA LEU A 20 -9.87 2.32 -24.58
C LEU A 20 -11.17 1.51 -24.50
N VAL A 21 -12.28 2.06 -25.02
CA VAL A 21 -13.58 1.38 -25.11
C VAL A 21 -13.50 0.17 -26.06
N MET A 22 -12.78 0.32 -27.18
CA MET A 22 -12.59 -0.75 -28.15
C MET A 22 -11.71 -1.89 -27.60
N PHE A 23 -10.70 -1.55 -26.81
CA PHE A 23 -9.84 -2.53 -26.11
C PHE A 23 -10.62 -3.33 -25.05
N LEU A 24 -11.49 -2.67 -24.28
CA LEU A 24 -12.34 -3.31 -23.27
C LEU A 24 -13.41 -4.22 -23.90
N PHE A 25 -13.98 -3.80 -25.03
CA PHE A 25 -14.94 -4.58 -25.82
C PHE A 25 -14.32 -5.86 -26.40
N PHE A 26 -13.08 -5.79 -26.90
CA PHE A 26 -12.38 -6.98 -27.41
C PHE A 26 -11.98 -7.95 -26.30
N ARG A 27 -11.53 -7.43 -25.15
CA ARG A 27 -11.13 -8.24 -23.99
C ARG A 27 -12.31 -8.99 -23.36
N THR A 28 -13.48 -8.34 -23.25
CA THR A 28 -14.70 -8.97 -22.73
C THR A 28 -15.24 -10.05 -23.68
N ASN A 29 -15.15 -9.85 -24.99
CA ASN A 29 -15.53 -10.86 -25.98
C ASN A 29 -14.60 -12.07 -26.00
N ILE A 30 -13.28 -11.87 -25.85
CA ILE A 30 -12.30 -12.97 -25.75
C ILE A 30 -12.51 -13.79 -24.46
N LEU A 31 -12.79 -13.14 -23.32
CA LEU A 31 -13.05 -13.83 -22.05
C LEU A 31 -14.41 -14.56 -22.04
N ARG A 32 -15.45 -13.99 -22.67
CA ARG A 32 -16.74 -14.69 -22.90
C ARG A 32 -16.55 -15.94 -23.76
N PHE A 33 -15.78 -15.83 -24.85
CA PHE A 33 -15.47 -16.94 -25.74
C PHE A 33 -14.71 -18.08 -25.02
N LEU A 34 -13.78 -17.73 -24.13
CA LEU A 34 -13.01 -18.69 -23.34
C LEU A 34 -13.84 -19.35 -22.21
N SER A 35 -14.78 -18.61 -21.60
CA SER A 35 -15.71 -19.14 -20.58
C SER A 35 -16.73 -20.13 -21.16
N THR A 36 -17.26 -19.84 -22.35
CA THR A 36 -18.20 -20.74 -23.05
C THR A 36 -17.54 -22.04 -23.53
N LYS A 37 -16.23 -22.04 -23.82
CA LYS A 37 -15.48 -23.27 -24.14
C LYS A 37 -15.20 -24.12 -22.91
N SER A 38 -14.86 -23.50 -21.77
CA SER A 38 -14.55 -24.23 -20.53
C SER A 38 -15.72 -25.07 -20.00
N LYS A 39 -16.97 -24.62 -20.17
CA LYS A 39 -18.17 -25.39 -19.75
C LYS A 39 -18.62 -26.46 -20.75
N LYS A 40 -18.20 -26.39 -22.02
CA LYS A 40 -18.53 -27.38 -23.06
C LYS A 40 -17.46 -28.46 -23.25
N GLN A 41 -16.28 -28.32 -22.65
CA GLN A 41 -15.14 -29.24 -22.81
C GLN A 41 -14.80 -30.03 -21.54
N GLU A 42 -15.77 -30.29 -20.69
CA GLU A 42 -15.61 -31.23 -19.56
C GLU A 42 -16.19 -32.62 -19.88
N LYS A 43 -16.74 -32.82 -21.09
CA LYS A 43 -17.41 -34.08 -21.48
C LYS A 43 -16.92 -34.80 -22.73
N THR A 44 -15.83 -34.38 -23.37
CA THR A 44 -15.22 -35.19 -24.44
C THR A 44 -13.70 -35.02 -24.49
N ASP A 45 -13.03 -36.08 -24.05
CA ASP A 45 -11.78 -36.64 -24.57
C ASP A 45 -10.47 -35.85 -24.41
N ASP A 46 -9.79 -36.11 -23.29
CA ASP A 46 -8.54 -36.89 -23.17
C ASP A 46 -7.40 -36.81 -24.22
N LYS A 47 -7.32 -35.79 -25.07
CA LYS A 47 -6.14 -35.59 -25.95
C LYS A 47 -5.54 -34.19 -25.87
N TRP A 48 -4.98 -33.88 -24.71
CA TRP A 48 -3.90 -32.90 -24.65
C TRP A 48 -2.60 -33.63 -24.36
N THR A 49 -1.69 -33.66 -25.34
CA THR A 49 -0.32 -34.15 -25.13
C THR A 49 0.34 -33.35 -24.00
N ALA A 50 1.17 -34.00 -23.19
CA ALA A 50 1.82 -33.40 -22.02
C ALA A 50 2.52 -32.08 -22.35
N ASP A 51 3.07 -31.95 -23.56
CA ASP A 51 3.71 -30.72 -24.05
C ASP A 51 2.73 -29.59 -24.33
N ARG A 52 1.54 -29.86 -24.87
CA ARG A 52 0.51 -28.81 -25.04
C ARG A 52 -0.05 -28.38 -23.68
N LYS A 53 -0.21 -29.29 -22.71
CA LYS A 53 -0.55 -28.91 -21.33
C LYS A 53 0.56 -28.06 -20.71
N LYS A 54 1.85 -28.41 -20.91
CA LYS A 54 3.01 -27.62 -20.47
C LYS A 54 3.05 -26.24 -21.12
N VAL A 55 2.85 -26.15 -22.43
CA VAL A 55 2.82 -24.87 -23.17
C VAL A 55 1.62 -24.04 -22.78
N TRP A 56 0.45 -24.65 -22.54
CA TRP A 56 -0.73 -23.95 -22.05
C TRP A 56 -0.57 -23.49 -20.60
N TRP A 57 0.00 -24.30 -19.72
CA TRP A 57 0.37 -23.90 -18.35
C TRP A 57 1.45 -22.82 -18.35
N LYS A 58 2.43 -22.89 -19.26
CA LYS A 58 3.49 -21.87 -19.44
C LYS A 58 2.92 -20.58 -20.03
N ALA A 59 2.01 -20.65 -20.98
CA ALA A 59 1.30 -19.49 -21.54
C ALA A 59 0.34 -18.86 -20.53
N LYS A 60 -0.36 -19.66 -19.72
CA LYS A 60 -1.20 -19.22 -18.60
C LYS A 60 -0.37 -18.55 -17.49
N LYS A 61 0.79 -19.12 -17.13
CA LYS A 61 1.79 -18.47 -16.24
C LYS A 61 2.33 -17.17 -16.85
N ASN A 62 2.52 -17.14 -18.16
CA ASN A 62 3.11 -16.00 -18.87
C ASN A 62 2.11 -14.88 -19.26
N LEU A 63 0.80 -15.06 -19.03
CA LEU A 63 -0.23 -14.04 -19.24
C LEU A 63 -0.22 -12.93 -18.15
N SER A 64 0.77 -12.94 -17.24
CA SER A 64 0.74 -12.23 -15.95
C SER A 64 1.81 -11.13 -15.78
N SER A 65 2.30 -10.49 -16.84
CA SER A 65 3.52 -9.65 -16.73
C SER A 65 3.32 -8.13 -16.52
N THR A 66 2.19 -7.51 -16.83
CA THR A 66 1.89 -6.11 -16.41
C THR A 66 0.45 -5.75 -16.72
N PHE A 67 -0.22 -4.98 -15.85
CA PHE A 67 -1.54 -4.43 -16.14
C PHE A 67 -1.61 -2.93 -15.83
N LEU A 68 -2.19 -2.17 -16.77
CA LEU A 68 -2.39 -0.72 -16.66
C LEU A 68 -3.88 -0.41 -16.66
N ILE A 69 -4.32 0.35 -15.66
CA ILE A 69 -5.71 0.76 -15.48
C ILE A 69 -5.78 2.27 -15.37
N SER A 70 -6.52 2.90 -16.27
CA SER A 70 -6.66 4.36 -16.31
C SER A 70 -7.74 4.89 -15.36
N GLU A 71 -8.84 4.16 -15.24
CA GLU A 71 -9.98 4.51 -14.41
C GLU A 71 -10.69 3.22 -14.05
N SER A 72 -10.94 3.01 -12.75
CA SER A 72 -11.48 1.73 -12.29
C SER A 72 -12.53 1.85 -11.22
N GLN A 73 -13.65 1.19 -11.52
CA GLN A 73 -14.66 0.74 -10.60
C GLN A 73 -14.92 -0.72 -11.01
N ASN A 74 -14.87 -1.67 -10.07
CA ASN A 74 -15.12 -3.10 -10.33
C ASN A 74 -14.15 -3.83 -11.29
N LEU A 75 -12.88 -4.05 -10.90
CA LEU A 75 -12.02 -5.03 -11.59
C LEU A 75 -11.65 -6.21 -10.71
N ARG A 76 -11.75 -7.40 -11.31
CA ARG A 76 -11.18 -8.62 -10.75
C ARG A 76 -9.88 -8.94 -11.47
N ILE A 77 -8.79 -8.97 -10.73
CA ILE A 77 -7.47 -9.39 -11.21
C ILE A 77 -7.06 -10.62 -10.40
N SER A 78 -6.92 -11.74 -11.10
CA SER A 78 -6.60 -13.01 -10.46
C SER A 78 -5.11 -13.16 -10.18
N GLU A 79 -4.24 -12.64 -11.05
CA GLU A 79 -2.78 -12.73 -10.90
C GLU A 79 -2.12 -11.60 -11.74
N SER A 80 -1.12 -10.92 -11.19
CA SER A 80 -0.23 -10.03 -11.95
C SER A 80 1.08 -9.76 -11.21
N GLN A 81 2.21 -9.73 -11.90
CA GLN A 81 3.46 -9.27 -11.28
C GLN A 81 3.44 -7.77 -10.95
N ASN A 82 2.91 -6.97 -11.87
CA ASN A 82 2.97 -5.51 -11.79
C ASN A 82 1.64 -4.90 -12.20
N LEU A 83 1.00 -4.19 -11.26
CA LEU A 83 -0.26 -3.51 -11.49
C LEU A 83 -0.10 -2.01 -11.27
N ARG A 84 -0.50 -1.21 -12.27
CA ARG A 84 -0.55 0.24 -12.15
C ARG A 84 -1.98 0.74 -12.34
N ILE A 85 -2.43 1.54 -11.38
CA ILE A 85 -3.73 2.18 -11.37
C ILE A 85 -3.48 3.69 -11.32
N SER A 86 -4.03 4.46 -12.27
CA SER A 86 -3.94 5.92 -12.20
C SER A 86 -5.02 6.51 -11.30
N LYS A 87 -6.27 6.05 -11.38
CA LYS A 87 -7.36 6.57 -10.54
C LYS A 87 -8.33 5.45 -10.12
N SER A 88 -8.69 5.43 -8.84
CA SER A 88 -9.68 4.50 -8.27
C SER A 88 -10.58 5.16 -7.25
N GLN A 89 -11.87 4.79 -7.26
CA GLN A 89 -12.89 5.27 -6.33
C GLN A 89 -13.65 4.10 -5.68
N ASN A 90 -13.97 4.24 -4.39
CA ASN A 90 -14.90 3.42 -3.60
C ASN A 90 -14.61 1.91 -3.55
N LEU A 91 -13.74 1.52 -2.63
CA LEU A 91 -13.35 0.13 -2.41
C LEU A 91 -13.54 -0.40 -0.97
N GLY A 92 -14.42 0.23 -0.20
CA GLY A 92 -14.70 -0.15 1.18
C GLY A 92 -15.82 -1.18 1.30
N ARG A 93 -15.63 -2.19 2.17
CA ARG A 93 -16.62 -3.22 2.57
C ARG A 93 -17.99 -2.61 2.90
N THR A 94 -18.93 -2.70 1.96
CA THR A 94 -20.36 -3.07 2.07
C THR A 94 -21.03 -2.64 0.75
N GLU A 95 -21.47 -3.62 -0.06
CA GLU A 95 -22.14 -3.48 -1.37
C GLU A 95 -21.56 -2.45 -2.37
N SER A 96 -20.29 -2.08 -2.20
CA SER A 96 -19.62 -1.10 -3.02
C SER A 96 -18.66 -1.77 -4.00
N GLN A 97 -18.49 -1.11 -5.13
CA GLN A 97 -17.84 -1.58 -6.34
C GLN A 97 -16.46 -2.24 -6.09
N ASN A 98 -16.34 -3.56 -6.31
CA ASN A 98 -15.23 -4.39 -5.82
C ASN A 98 -14.02 -4.42 -6.77
N LEU A 99 -12.88 -3.80 -6.43
CA LEU A 99 -11.58 -4.22 -6.98
C LEU A 99 -11.06 -5.41 -6.15
N ARG A 100 -11.23 -6.63 -6.67
CA ARG A 100 -10.71 -7.84 -6.02
C ARG A 100 -9.40 -8.25 -6.69
N ILE A 101 -8.30 -8.00 -5.99
CA ILE A 101 -6.95 -8.43 -6.36
C ILE A 101 -6.64 -9.68 -5.54
N LEU A 102 -6.30 -10.79 -6.20
CA LEU A 102 -6.02 -12.05 -5.50
C LEU A 102 -4.52 -12.27 -5.28
N GLU A 103 -3.69 -11.95 -6.28
CA GLU A 103 -2.24 -12.11 -6.22
C GLU A 103 -1.54 -11.02 -7.05
N VAL A 104 -0.85 -10.09 -6.38
CA VAL A 104 -0.01 -9.06 -7.02
C VAL A 104 1.27 -8.86 -6.22
N GLN A 105 2.43 -8.88 -6.87
CA GLN A 105 3.71 -8.58 -6.22
C GLN A 105 3.89 -7.08 -6.01
N ASN A 106 3.69 -6.28 -7.07
CA ASN A 106 3.88 -4.84 -7.05
C ASN A 106 2.61 -4.09 -7.47
N LEU A 107 2.08 -3.27 -6.58
CA LEU A 107 0.96 -2.39 -6.85
C LEU A 107 1.39 -0.93 -6.77
N ARG A 108 1.09 -0.16 -7.82
CA ARG A 108 1.25 1.30 -7.85
C ARG A 108 -0.09 1.97 -8.09
N ILE A 109 -0.46 2.87 -7.19
CA ILE A 109 -1.67 3.68 -7.28
C ILE A 109 -1.25 5.15 -7.33
N SER A 110 -1.72 5.88 -8.34
CA SER A 110 -1.37 7.30 -8.48
C SER A 110 -2.32 8.16 -7.63
N GLU A 111 -3.63 7.96 -7.78
CA GLU A 111 -4.64 8.67 -6.98
C GLU A 111 -5.70 7.70 -6.48
N SER A 112 -6.12 7.86 -5.22
CA SER A 112 -7.20 7.06 -4.64
C SER A 112 -8.12 7.85 -3.70
N GLN A 113 -9.42 7.58 -3.83
CA GLN A 113 -10.45 8.04 -2.90
C GLN A 113 -11.08 6.81 -2.21
N ASN A 114 -11.03 6.80 -0.88
CA ASN A 114 -11.64 5.77 -0.03
C ASN A 114 -11.19 4.34 -0.35
N LEU A 115 -9.90 4.04 -0.13
CA LEU A 115 -9.33 2.71 -0.30
C LEU A 115 -9.27 1.97 1.05
N GLY A 116 -10.07 0.92 1.19
CA GLY A 116 -10.05 0.04 2.37
C GLY A 116 -9.57 -1.35 2.00
N ARG A 117 -8.32 -1.68 2.30
CA ARG A 117 -7.80 -3.04 2.15
C ARG A 117 -7.95 -3.78 3.47
N SER A 118 -9.02 -4.56 3.58
CA SER A 118 -9.36 -5.35 4.77
C SER A 118 -9.20 -6.86 4.52
N GLU A 119 -8.71 -7.59 5.52
CA GLU A 119 -8.36 -9.03 5.60
C GLU A 119 -9.36 -10.08 5.07
N SER A 120 -10.54 -9.74 4.56
CA SER A 120 -11.50 -10.77 4.16
C SER A 120 -11.24 -11.29 2.74
N GLN A 121 -10.75 -12.53 2.73
CA GLN A 121 -10.84 -13.54 1.67
C GLN A 121 -9.95 -13.32 0.43
N ASN A 122 -8.78 -13.95 0.52
CA ASN A 122 -7.81 -14.26 -0.53
C ASN A 122 -6.95 -13.09 -1.02
N LEU A 123 -6.10 -12.57 -0.14
CA LEU A 123 -4.93 -11.77 -0.52
C LEU A 123 -3.69 -12.49 -0.01
N ARG A 124 -3.20 -13.47 -0.78
CA ARG A 124 -1.84 -13.95 -0.55
C ARG A 124 -0.90 -12.86 -1.07
N THR A 125 -0.21 -12.21 -0.12
CA THR A 125 1.01 -11.40 -0.29
C THR A 125 0.97 -10.27 -1.31
N LEU A 126 0.82 -9.03 -0.83
CA LEU A 126 1.33 -7.84 -1.54
C LEU A 126 2.68 -7.51 -0.92
N GLU A 127 3.75 -7.76 -1.67
CA GLU A 127 5.13 -7.52 -1.22
C GLU A 127 5.44 -6.02 -1.22
N ASN A 128 4.99 -5.30 -2.25
CA ASN A 128 5.27 -3.87 -2.42
C ASN A 128 4.04 -3.06 -2.87
N LEU A 129 3.66 -2.08 -2.05
CA LEU A 129 2.62 -1.12 -2.37
C LEU A 129 3.20 0.30 -2.42
N ARG A 130 2.92 1.01 -3.51
CA ARG A 130 3.23 2.44 -3.65
C ARG A 130 1.97 3.22 -3.96
N ILE A 131 1.73 4.27 -3.19
CA ILE A 131 0.60 5.18 -3.36
C ILE A 131 1.16 6.59 -3.44
N SER A 132 0.87 7.31 -4.52
CA SER A 132 1.27 8.71 -4.62
C SER A 132 0.34 9.58 -3.77
N GLU A 133 -0.98 9.51 -3.99
CA GLU A 133 -1.93 10.31 -3.22
C GLU A 133 -3.14 9.49 -2.74
N SER A 134 -3.57 9.75 -1.51
CA SER A 134 -4.79 9.17 -0.96
C SER A 134 -5.54 10.10 -0.01
N GLN A 135 -6.86 10.09 -0.11
CA GLN A 135 -7.73 10.85 0.79
C GLN A 135 -8.02 10.05 2.08
N ASN A 136 -8.57 8.83 1.93
CA ASN A 136 -8.82 7.93 3.05
C ASN A 136 -8.27 6.54 2.70
N LEU A 137 -7.34 6.05 3.52
CA LEU A 137 -6.66 4.79 3.30
C LEU A 137 -6.66 3.95 4.59
N ARG A 138 -7.13 2.71 4.48
CA ARG A 138 -7.03 1.71 5.55
C ARG A 138 -6.29 0.48 5.02
N ILE A 139 -5.27 0.07 5.74
CA ILE A 139 -4.43 -1.09 5.41
C ILE A 139 -4.37 -1.98 6.65
N SER A 140 -4.86 -3.21 6.53
CA SER A 140 -4.65 -4.25 7.53
C SER A 140 -3.16 -4.57 7.66
N GLU A 141 -2.56 -5.14 6.63
CA GLU A 141 -1.19 -5.63 6.66
C GLU A 141 -0.42 -5.26 5.40
N SER A 142 0.89 -4.99 5.55
CA SER A 142 1.80 -4.83 4.42
C SER A 142 3.25 -5.16 4.76
N GLN A 143 4.00 -5.69 3.79
CA GLN A 143 5.45 -5.89 3.95
C GLN A 143 6.22 -4.60 3.65
N ASN A 144 6.08 -4.06 2.44
CA ASN A 144 6.70 -2.80 2.06
C ASN A 144 5.67 -1.80 1.54
N LEU A 145 5.51 -0.70 2.26
CA LEU A 145 4.55 0.35 1.95
C LEU A 145 5.26 1.69 1.80
N ARG A 146 5.00 2.35 0.67
CA ARG A 146 5.44 3.73 0.41
C ARG A 146 4.24 4.59 0.05
N ILE A 147 4.05 5.66 0.80
CA ILE A 147 2.98 6.62 0.58
C ILE A 147 3.63 7.99 0.47
N SER A 148 3.39 8.70 -0.63
CA SER A 148 3.86 10.09 -0.73
C SER A 148 2.96 10.99 0.10
N GLU A 149 1.65 11.03 -0.19
CA GLU A 149 0.72 11.92 0.51
C GLU A 149 -0.54 11.19 0.96
N SER A 150 -1.02 11.53 2.16
CA SER A 150 -2.29 11.04 2.67
C SER A 150 -3.01 12.03 3.58
N GLN A 151 -4.33 12.18 3.45
CA GLN A 151 -5.10 12.92 4.45
C GLN A 151 -5.40 12.07 5.68
N ASN A 152 -6.04 10.92 5.52
CA ASN A 152 -6.36 10.01 6.61
C ASN A 152 -5.84 8.60 6.33
N LEU A 153 -4.88 8.16 7.14
CA LEU A 153 -4.23 6.87 7.00
C LEU A 153 -4.35 6.05 8.29
N ARG A 154 -4.85 4.82 8.16
CA ARG A 154 -4.86 3.82 9.23
C ARG A 154 -4.16 2.56 8.76
N ILE A 155 -3.17 2.11 9.52
CA ILE A 155 -2.40 0.90 9.25
C ILE A 155 -2.44 0.05 10.51
N SER A 156 -2.89 -1.20 10.41
CA SER A 156 -2.79 -2.11 11.56
C SER A 156 -1.35 -2.58 11.69
N GLU A 157 -0.80 -3.20 10.65
CA GLU A 157 0.54 -3.80 10.71
C GLU A 157 1.38 -3.49 9.45
N SER A 158 2.67 -3.22 9.66
CA SER A 158 3.63 -3.08 8.58
C SER A 158 5.05 -3.50 8.95
N GLN A 159 5.76 -4.18 8.06
CA GLN A 159 7.19 -4.43 8.27
C GLN A 159 8.04 -3.19 7.93
N ASN A 160 7.88 -2.63 6.73
CA ASN A 160 8.63 -1.47 6.27
C ASN A 160 7.69 -0.39 5.71
N LEU A 161 7.59 0.71 6.43
CA LEU A 161 6.70 1.82 6.11
C LEU A 161 7.49 3.11 5.88
N ARG A 162 7.25 3.74 4.74
CA ARG A 162 7.73 5.10 4.44
C ARG A 162 6.58 5.99 4.04
N ILE A 163 6.44 7.10 4.75
CA ILE A 163 5.41 8.10 4.50
C ILE A 163 6.13 9.44 4.36
N SER A 164 5.93 10.13 3.24
CA SER A 164 6.45 11.50 3.11
C SER A 164 5.58 12.45 3.92
N GLU A 165 4.29 12.52 3.63
CA GLU A 165 3.38 13.47 4.27
C GLU A 165 2.06 12.82 4.69
N SER A 166 1.57 13.18 5.89
CA SER A 166 0.24 12.79 6.33
C SER A 166 -0.43 13.81 7.26
N GLN A 167 -1.72 14.09 7.05
CA GLN A 167 -2.46 14.92 8.02
C GLN A 167 -2.82 14.11 9.27
N ASN A 168 -3.48 12.97 9.11
CA ASN A 168 -3.90 12.10 10.22
C ASN A 168 -3.44 10.66 10.01
N LEU A 169 -2.48 10.23 10.82
CA LEU A 169 -1.88 8.92 10.75
C LEU A 169 -2.07 8.13 12.04
N ARG A 170 -2.61 6.91 11.91
CA ARG A 170 -2.70 5.92 12.98
C ARG A 170 -2.05 4.62 12.55
N ILE A 171 -1.10 4.15 13.34
CA ILE A 171 -0.39 2.90 13.12
C ILE A 171 -0.48 2.08 14.40
N SER A 172 -1.00 0.86 14.32
CA SER A 172 -0.97 -0.02 15.50
C SER A 172 0.45 -0.55 15.69
N GLU A 173 1.00 -1.23 14.69
CA GLU A 173 2.30 -1.89 14.80
C GLU A 173 3.18 -1.67 13.57
N SER A 174 4.48 -1.47 13.79
CA SER A 174 5.47 -1.39 12.73
C SER A 174 6.87 -1.84 13.14
N GLN A 175 7.56 -2.61 12.30
CA GLN A 175 8.98 -2.90 12.53
C GLN A 175 9.87 -1.71 12.17
N ASN A 176 9.78 -1.19 10.95
CA ASN A 176 10.60 -0.06 10.49
C ASN A 176 9.72 1.04 9.89
N LEU A 177 9.66 2.18 10.58
CA LEU A 177 8.85 3.32 10.20
C LEU A 177 9.70 4.56 9.97
N ARG A 178 9.50 5.18 8.81
CA ARG A 178 10.04 6.51 8.47
C ARG A 178 8.92 7.43 8.03
N ILE A 179 8.82 8.56 8.71
CA ILE A 179 7.84 9.61 8.42
C ILE A 179 8.61 10.91 8.25
N SER A 180 8.48 11.58 7.10
CA SER A 180 9.06 12.91 6.96
C SER A 180 8.22 13.91 7.75
N GLU A 181 6.94 14.04 7.43
CA GLU A 181 6.07 15.06 8.01
C GLU A 181 4.70 14.49 8.42
N SER A 182 4.19 14.94 9.56
CA SER A 182 2.82 14.64 9.96
C SER A 182 2.18 15.73 10.84
N GLN A 183 0.88 15.99 10.66
CA GLN A 183 0.17 16.88 11.60
C GLN A 183 -0.24 16.12 12.87
N ASN A 184 -0.96 15.00 12.73
CA ASN A 184 -1.41 14.19 13.86
C ASN A 184 -0.99 12.74 13.69
N LEU A 185 -0.09 12.28 14.55
CA LEU A 185 0.47 10.93 14.51
C LEU A 185 0.22 10.19 15.81
N ARG A 186 -0.38 8.99 15.69
CA ARG A 186 -0.53 8.04 16.78
C ARG A 186 0.07 6.69 16.39
N ILE A 187 0.98 6.21 17.21
CA ILE A 187 1.65 4.92 17.02
C ILE A 187 1.49 4.14 18.33
N SER A 188 0.93 2.93 18.27
CA SER A 188 0.90 2.08 19.47
C SER A 188 2.29 1.50 19.68
N GLU A 189 2.83 0.75 18.72
CA GLU A 189 4.09 0.04 18.88
C GLU A 189 5.00 0.19 17.67
N SER A 190 6.31 0.35 17.92
CA SER A 190 7.31 0.27 16.85
C SER A 190 8.69 -0.19 17.30
N GLN A 191 9.38 -0.98 16.47
CA GLN A 191 10.77 -1.33 16.77
C GLN A 191 11.74 -0.19 16.41
N ASN A 192 11.71 0.30 15.17
CA ASN A 192 12.56 1.38 14.71
C ASN A 192 11.71 2.50 14.08
N LEU A 193 11.73 3.67 14.72
CA LEU A 193 10.94 4.81 14.32
C LEU A 193 11.84 6.03 14.08
N ARG A 194 11.70 6.63 12.89
CA ARG A 194 12.31 7.91 12.54
C ARG A 194 11.24 8.87 12.05
N ILE A 195 11.18 10.03 12.69
CA ILE A 195 10.25 11.11 12.34
C ILE A 195 11.08 12.36 12.17
N SER A 196 11.00 13.02 11.01
CA SER A 196 11.64 14.33 10.85
C SER A 196 10.82 15.38 11.58
N GLU A 197 9.54 15.54 11.23
CA GLU A 197 8.70 16.60 11.77
C GLU A 197 7.29 16.09 12.14
N SER A 198 6.78 16.55 13.29
CA SER A 198 5.39 16.32 13.67
C SER A 198 4.80 17.40 14.56
N GLN A 199 3.57 17.86 14.27
CA GLN A 199 2.89 18.80 15.17
C GLN A 199 2.41 18.10 16.45
N ASN A 200 1.67 16.99 16.33
CA ASN A 200 1.15 16.25 17.47
C ASN A 200 1.50 14.77 17.35
N LEU A 201 2.38 14.30 18.24
CA LEU A 201 2.88 12.94 18.24
C LEU A 201 2.56 12.23 19.56
N ARG A 202 1.93 11.07 19.45
CA ARG A 202 1.70 10.14 20.57
C ARG A 202 2.24 8.76 20.21
N ILE A 203 3.12 8.26 21.06
CA ILE A 203 3.73 6.94 20.92
C ILE A 203 3.51 6.20 22.24
N SER A 204 2.90 5.03 22.20
CA SER A 204 2.81 4.20 23.41
C SER A 204 4.16 3.55 23.67
N GLU A 205 4.68 2.77 22.72
CA GLU A 205 5.91 2.00 22.91
C GLU A 205 6.85 2.07 21.71
N SER A 206 8.16 2.20 21.99
CA SER A 206 9.18 2.05 20.97
C SER A 206 10.52 1.52 21.49
N GLN A 207 11.15 0.61 20.72
CA GLN A 207 12.53 0.21 21.03
C GLN A 207 13.52 1.34 20.68
N ASN A 208 13.55 1.78 19.43
CA ASN A 208 14.46 2.84 18.95
C ASN A 208 13.71 3.97 18.27
N LEU A 209 13.74 5.15 18.90
CA LEU A 209 13.03 6.33 18.44
C LEU A 209 14.00 7.49 18.18
N ARG A 210 13.90 8.07 16.99
CA ARG A 210 14.57 9.32 16.62
C ARG A 210 13.57 10.33 16.08
N ILE A 211 13.55 11.49 16.69
CA ILE A 211 12.68 12.61 16.31
C ILE A 211 13.56 13.83 16.11
N SER A 212 13.49 14.46 14.93
CA SER A 212 14.19 15.73 14.72
C SER A 212 13.42 16.83 15.41
N GLU A 213 12.17 17.06 15.05
CA GLU A 213 11.36 18.17 15.56
C GLU A 213 9.93 17.74 15.90
N SER A 214 9.41 18.22 17.03
CA SER A 214 7.98 18.11 17.33
C SER A 214 7.41 19.21 18.22
N GLN A 215 6.24 19.74 17.89
CA GLN A 215 5.58 20.72 18.75
C GLN A 215 5.05 20.07 20.05
N ASN A 216 4.26 19.00 19.94
CA ASN A 216 3.71 18.29 21.09
C ASN A 216 4.02 16.80 21.01
N LEU A 217 4.88 16.33 21.91
CA LEU A 217 5.34 14.95 21.97
C LEU A 217 4.95 14.29 23.30
N ARG A 218 4.26 13.15 23.20
CA ARG A 218 3.96 12.26 24.32
C ARG A 218 4.44 10.85 24.03
N ILE A 219 5.28 10.32 24.90
CA ILE A 219 5.82 8.98 24.80
C ILE A 219 5.56 8.27 26.13
N SER A 220 4.90 7.12 26.10
CA SER A 220 4.73 6.32 27.33
C SER A 220 6.05 5.60 27.63
N GLU A 221 6.56 4.79 26.72
CA GLU A 221 7.74 3.95 26.98
C GLU A 221 8.71 3.93 25.80
N SER A 222 10.01 3.96 26.11
CA SER A 222 11.07 3.82 25.11
C SER A 222 12.36 3.19 25.64
N GLN A 223 12.96 2.27 24.89
CA GLN A 223 14.30 1.76 25.25
C GLN A 223 15.41 2.77 24.89
N SER A 224 15.33 3.39 23.72
CA SER A 224 16.32 4.34 23.23
C SER A 224 15.65 5.48 22.46
N LEU A 225 15.74 6.68 23.03
CA LEU A 225 15.07 7.88 22.55
C LEU A 225 16.08 8.99 22.28
N ARG A 226 16.04 9.55 21.06
CA ARG A 226 16.78 10.75 20.69
C ARG A 226 15.82 11.79 20.11
N ILE A 227 15.82 12.97 20.70
CA ILE A 227 14.99 14.11 20.30
C ILE A 227 15.92 15.31 20.09
N SER A 228 15.85 15.94 18.92
CA SER A 228 16.66 17.14 18.66
C SER A 228 15.95 18.37 19.22
N GLU A 229 14.72 18.63 18.82
CA GLU A 229 13.94 19.76 19.32
C GLU A 229 12.49 19.36 19.65
N SER A 230 11.96 19.90 20.76
CA SER A 230 10.52 19.88 21.02
C SER A 230 10.01 21.12 21.76
N GLN A 231 8.78 21.55 21.50
CA GLN A 231 8.17 22.61 22.32
C GLN A 231 7.61 22.04 23.62
N ASN A 232 6.82 20.96 23.56
CA ASN A 232 6.20 20.31 24.70
C ASN A 232 6.49 18.81 24.69
N LEU A 233 7.35 18.36 25.60
CA LEU A 233 7.78 16.97 25.71
C LEU A 233 7.32 16.35 27.02
N ARG A 234 6.59 15.23 26.91
CA ARG A 234 6.21 14.36 28.04
C ARG A 234 6.65 12.93 27.80
N ILE A 235 7.44 12.38 28.72
CA ILE A 235 7.94 11.01 28.68
C ILE A 235 7.62 10.35 30.02
N SER A 236 6.94 9.19 29.99
CA SER A 236 6.68 8.43 31.22
C SER A 236 7.90 7.59 31.59
N GLU A 237 8.39 6.73 30.71
CA GLU A 237 9.55 5.88 30.98
C GLU A 237 10.53 5.85 29.79
N SER A 238 11.82 5.86 30.10
CA SER A 238 12.86 5.58 29.11
C SER A 238 14.09 4.89 29.70
N GLN A 239 14.75 4.01 28.95
CA GLN A 239 16.06 3.52 29.40
C GLN A 239 17.21 4.45 29.01
N ASN A 240 17.29 4.86 27.74
CA ASN A 240 18.31 5.78 27.26
C ASN A 240 17.64 6.98 26.59
N LEU A 241 17.79 8.16 27.16
CA LEU A 241 17.16 9.38 26.70
C LEU A 241 18.21 10.45 26.38
N ARG A 242 18.16 10.97 25.16
CA ARG A 242 18.94 12.13 24.72
C ARG A 242 18.01 13.19 24.15
N ILE A 243 18.06 14.39 24.70
CA ILE A 243 17.29 15.55 24.24
C ILE A 243 18.30 16.67 23.98
N SER A 244 18.21 17.39 22.85
CA SER A 244 19.08 18.55 22.62
C SER A 244 18.41 19.85 23.04
N GLU A 245 17.12 20.03 22.71
CA GLU A 245 16.36 21.21 23.12
C GLU A 245 14.90 20.85 23.45
N SER A 246 14.40 21.42 24.55
CA SER A 246 12.97 21.40 24.85
C SER A 246 12.54 22.62 25.65
N LYS A 247 11.45 23.30 25.22
CA LYS A 247 10.91 24.45 25.97
C LYS A 247 10.20 24.01 27.25
N ASN A 248 9.36 22.98 27.16
CA ASN A 248 8.63 22.40 28.28
C ASN A 248 8.89 20.91 28.37
N LEU A 249 9.68 20.49 29.35
CA LEU A 249 10.09 19.10 29.54
C LEU A 249 9.47 18.50 30.80
N ARG A 250 8.85 17.32 30.66
CA ARG A 250 8.43 16.47 31.78
C ARG A 250 8.85 15.03 31.52
N ILE A 251 9.72 14.51 32.39
CA ILE A 251 10.18 13.12 32.37
C ILE A 251 9.83 12.53 33.73
N TYR A 252 9.13 11.40 33.75
CA TYR A 252 8.81 10.72 35.00
C TYR A 252 9.92 9.75 35.41
N GLU A 253 10.37 8.87 34.51
CA GLU A 253 11.48 7.96 34.76
C GLU A 253 12.46 7.88 33.56
N SER A 254 13.75 7.93 33.87
CA SER A 254 14.80 7.59 32.91
C SER A 254 16.02 6.99 33.59
N LYS A 255 16.55 5.87 33.08
CA LYS A 255 17.79 5.26 33.61
C LYS A 255 19.03 6.06 33.23
N ASN A 256 19.13 6.43 31.96
CA ASN A 256 20.26 7.19 31.40
C ASN A 256 19.74 8.43 30.67
N LEU A 257 19.71 9.56 31.36
CA LEU A 257 19.26 10.85 30.81
C LEU A 257 20.45 11.74 30.42
N ARG A 258 20.40 12.29 29.21
CA ARG A 258 21.28 13.37 28.74
C ARG A 258 20.45 14.46 28.09
N ILE A 259 20.58 15.68 28.59
CA ILE A 259 19.98 16.91 28.05
C ILE A 259 21.11 17.88 27.77
#